data_AF-A0A4U2PVB8-F1
#
_entry.id   AF-A0A4U2PVB8-F1
#
_cell.length_a   1.000
_cell.length_b   1.000
_cell.length_c   1.000
_cell.angle_alpha   90.00
_cell.angle_beta   90.00
_cell.angle_gamma   90.00
#
_symmetry.space_group_name_H-M   'P 1'
#
loop_
_entity.id
_entity.type
_entity.pdbx_description
1 polymer ?
#
loop_
_entity_poly.entity_id
_entity_poly.type
_entity_poly.pdbx_seq_one_letter_code
_entity_poly.pdbx_strand_id
1 'polypeptide(L)'
;MGTPIPNWKNELSSQGQGNVKTYTLSPEELEKIVGKPIPKSHVKPLSFRAKTPTIKEEKPTMAKATKNDYLKLRAEALSRPDAAKKLGITPSSLNAYWLPKWDIRSVEAEEVEIARYKESVKAEPKDEPEPAAPAQVAEVAADITPVTQPEDGPYKPVLTKAEDEAIKWLLTEWDKQSLLHEHAAAPNGWQIGTQAEALNGMSVWLLAQALISGYTVELTPGENLIEMFAESRKVVSDYNQGWRAGARSALKIFGILIDGLVE
;
A
#
# COMPACT_ATOMS: atom_id res chain seq x y z
N MET A 1 20.00 -16.94 -23.57
CA MET A 1 20.67 -16.68 -22.28
C MET A 1 21.35 -17.98 -21.85
N GLY A 2 22.61 -18.18 -22.23
CA GLY A 2 23.35 -19.40 -21.87
C GLY A 2 23.83 -19.32 -20.43
N THR A 3 23.65 -20.39 -19.65
CA THR A 3 24.20 -20.51 -18.30
C THR A 3 25.74 -20.53 -18.37
N PRO A 4 26.44 -19.86 -17.44
CA PRO A 4 27.91 -19.84 -17.45
C PRO A 4 28.45 -21.25 -17.18
N ILE A 5 29.28 -21.75 -18.09
CA ILE A 5 29.94 -23.05 -17.98
C ILE A 5 31.01 -22.94 -16.87
N PRO A 6 30.98 -23.82 -15.84
CA PRO A 6 31.97 -23.81 -14.76
C PRO A 6 33.40 -23.95 -15.30
N ASN A 7 34.28 -23.04 -14.87
CA ASN A 7 35.68 -23.05 -15.29
C ASN A 7 36.48 -24.01 -14.41
N TRP A 8 36.58 -25.26 -14.85
CA TRP A 8 37.25 -26.36 -14.14
C TRP A 8 38.66 -26.02 -13.61
N LYS A 9 39.38 -25.11 -14.28
CA LYS A 9 40.73 -24.67 -13.87
C LYS A 9 40.72 -23.91 -12.54
N ASN A 10 39.65 -23.17 -12.23
CA ASN A 10 39.53 -22.43 -10.97
C ASN A 10 39.15 -23.33 -9.80
N GLU A 11 38.39 -24.39 -10.06
CA GLU A 11 37.98 -25.33 -9.02
C GLU A 11 39.13 -26.28 -8.64
N LEU A 12 39.96 -26.68 -9.62
CA LEU A 12 41.14 -27.52 -9.39
C LEU A 12 42.34 -26.75 -8.82
N SER A 13 42.40 -25.42 -8.96
CA SER A 13 43.49 -24.59 -8.41
C SER A 13 43.30 -24.22 -6.93
N SER A 14 42.12 -24.50 -6.36
CA SER A 14 41.84 -24.36 -4.93
C SER A 14 42.53 -25.47 -4.14
N GLN A 15 43.87 -25.42 -4.07
CA GLN A 15 44.67 -26.33 -3.26
C GLN A 15 44.58 -25.96 -1.78
N GLY A 16 43.72 -26.68 -1.04
CA GLY A 16 43.85 -26.95 0.39
C GLY A 16 43.72 -25.76 1.35
N GLN A 17 43.23 -26.04 2.55
CA GLN A 17 43.30 -25.08 3.65
C GLN A 17 44.79 -24.80 3.95
N GLY A 18 45.25 -23.59 3.63
CA GLY A 18 46.59 -23.13 3.95
C GLY A 18 46.89 -23.29 5.44
N ASN A 19 48.18 -23.44 5.77
CA ASN A 19 48.64 -23.69 7.13
C ASN A 19 48.13 -22.60 8.10
N VAL A 20 47.18 -22.94 8.97
CA VAL A 20 46.55 -21.99 9.90
C VAL A 20 47.51 -21.77 11.07
N LYS A 21 48.18 -20.62 11.10
CA LYS A 21 48.97 -20.20 12.27
C LYS A 21 48.01 -19.76 13.37
N THR A 22 47.85 -20.58 14.40
CA THR A 22 47.12 -20.22 15.61
C THR A 22 48.05 -19.45 16.56
N TYR A 23 47.58 -18.32 17.06
CA TYR A 23 48.27 -17.53 18.08
C TYR A 23 47.34 -17.43 19.30
N THR A 24 47.84 -17.84 20.47
CA THR A 24 47.17 -17.64 21.75
C THR A 24 47.66 -16.34 22.34
N LEU A 25 46.76 -15.34 22.45
CA LEU A 25 47.07 -14.06 23.07
C LEU A 25 47.08 -14.18 24.59
N SER A 26 48.01 -13.48 25.24
CA SER A 26 48.00 -13.33 26.69
C SER A 26 46.89 -12.37 27.15
N PRO A 27 46.41 -12.44 28.41
CA PRO A 27 45.34 -11.57 28.91
C PRO A 27 45.65 -10.08 28.76
N GLU A 28 46.92 -9.68 28.96
CA GLU A 28 47.37 -8.29 28.82
C GLU A 28 47.34 -7.79 27.37
N GLU A 29 47.50 -8.68 26.39
CA GLU A 29 47.42 -8.35 24.96
C GLU A 29 45.96 -8.25 24.50
N LEU A 30 45.07 -9.06 25.07
CA LEU A 30 43.63 -8.99 24.82
C LEU A 30 43.06 -7.64 25.27
N GLU A 31 43.40 -7.17 26.47
CA GLU A 31 42.96 -5.87 26.98
C GLU A 31 43.42 -4.69 26.10
N LYS A 32 44.57 -4.84 25.42
CA LYS A 32 45.06 -3.80 24.50
C LYS A 32 44.27 -3.72 23.19
N ILE A 33 43.51 -4.76 22.83
CA ILE A 33 42.78 -4.88 21.56
C ILE A 33 41.28 -4.61 21.79
N VAL A 34 40.71 -5.07 22.90
CA VAL A 34 39.30 -4.89 23.23
C VAL A 34 38.99 -3.40 23.42
N GLY A 35 38.11 -2.86 22.58
CA GLY A 35 37.60 -1.49 22.68
C GLY A 35 38.34 -0.42 21.86
N LYS A 36 39.46 -0.74 21.20
CA LYS A 36 40.11 0.22 20.29
C LYS A 36 39.46 0.19 18.90
N PRO A 37 39.29 1.35 18.24
CA PRO A 37 38.77 1.40 16.88
C PRO A 37 39.74 0.70 15.92
N ILE A 38 39.19 -0.12 15.01
CA ILE A 38 39.97 -0.83 14.00
C ILE A 38 40.78 0.19 13.18
N PRO A 39 42.11 0.03 13.06
CA PRO A 39 42.94 0.99 12.35
C PRO A 39 42.50 1.09 10.88
N LYS A 40 42.49 2.31 10.34
CA LYS A 40 42.05 2.60 8.96
C LYS A 40 42.82 1.84 7.88
N SER A 41 44.02 1.33 8.20
CA SER A 41 44.86 0.53 7.30
C SER A 41 44.41 -0.93 7.15
N HIS A 42 43.46 -1.41 7.96
CA HIS A 42 42.98 -2.77 7.87
C HIS A 42 42.05 -2.95 6.65
N VAL A 43 42.61 -3.43 5.55
CA VAL A 43 41.84 -3.82 4.36
C VAL A 43 41.04 -5.08 4.70
N LYS A 44 39.72 -4.95 4.83
CA LYS A 44 38.85 -6.10 5.05
C LYS A 44 38.93 -7.02 3.82
N PRO A 45 39.06 -8.35 3.98
CA PRO A 45 39.03 -9.27 2.85
C PRO A 45 37.74 -9.09 2.05
N LEU A 46 37.88 -9.14 0.72
CA LEU A 46 37.03 -8.55 -0.31
C LEU A 46 35.59 -9.11 -0.45
N SER A 47 35.00 -9.71 0.58
CA SER A 47 33.64 -10.28 0.51
C SER A 47 32.68 -9.88 1.63
N PHE A 48 33.12 -9.12 2.64
CA PHE A 48 32.22 -8.50 3.63
C PHE A 48 31.99 -7.02 3.33
N ARG A 49 31.55 -6.72 2.10
CA ARG A 49 30.97 -5.42 1.78
C ARG A 49 29.52 -5.41 2.29
N ALA A 50 29.34 -5.37 3.61
CA ALA A 50 28.11 -4.84 4.17
C ALA A 50 27.95 -3.45 3.55
N LYS A 51 26.85 -3.22 2.83
CA LYS A 51 26.48 -1.88 2.36
C LYS A 51 26.48 -0.99 3.59
N THR A 52 27.52 -0.18 3.78
CA THR A 52 27.53 0.86 4.81
C THR A 52 26.30 1.72 4.56
N PRO A 53 25.39 1.88 5.54
CA PRO A 53 24.32 2.86 5.42
C PRO A 53 24.98 4.23 5.32
N THR A 54 24.73 4.86 4.17
CA THR A 54 24.49 6.29 3.98
C THR A 54 25.17 7.22 4.97
N ILE A 55 26.07 8.04 4.42
CA ILE A 55 26.29 9.42 4.85
C ILE A 55 24.95 10.00 5.30
N LYS A 56 24.92 10.62 6.48
CA LYS A 56 23.79 11.45 6.91
C LYS A 56 23.60 12.54 5.87
N GLU A 57 22.81 12.26 4.84
CA GLU A 57 22.07 13.29 4.14
C GLU A 57 21.15 13.87 5.20
N GLU A 58 21.44 15.11 5.58
CA GLU A 58 20.44 15.99 6.17
C GLU A 58 19.19 15.84 5.30
N LYS A 59 18.19 15.11 5.78
CA LYS A 59 16.90 15.03 5.10
C LYS A 59 16.49 16.49 4.89
N PRO A 60 16.29 16.97 3.64
CA PRO A 60 15.66 18.26 3.47
C PRO A 60 14.32 18.13 4.18
N THR A 61 14.14 18.88 5.26
CA THR A 61 12.83 19.08 5.87
C THR A 61 11.94 19.58 4.75
N MET A 62 11.12 18.70 4.17
CA MET A 62 10.22 19.08 3.10
C MET A 62 9.39 20.25 3.60
N ALA A 63 9.41 21.37 2.89
CA ALA A 63 8.58 22.51 3.21
C ALA A 63 7.13 22.01 3.41
N LYS A 64 6.52 22.35 4.54
CA LYS A 64 5.13 21.99 4.85
C LYS A 64 4.20 22.83 3.97
N ALA A 65 4.10 22.48 2.68
CA ALA A 65 3.18 23.13 1.77
C ALA A 65 1.75 22.69 2.09
N THR A 66 0.85 23.66 2.29
CA THR A 66 -0.58 23.41 2.54
C THR A 66 -1.37 23.61 1.25
N LYS A 67 -2.44 22.82 1.07
CA LYS A 67 -3.37 22.94 -0.08
C LYS A 67 -3.93 24.37 -0.21
N ASN A 68 -4.32 24.98 0.90
CA ASN A 68 -4.92 26.32 0.91
C ASN A 68 -3.94 27.41 0.47
N ASP A 69 -2.66 27.32 0.86
CA ASP A 69 -1.64 28.30 0.46
C ASP A 69 -1.39 28.24 -1.06
N TYR A 70 -1.42 27.03 -1.63
CA TYR A 70 -1.32 26.83 -3.07
C TYR A 70 -2.54 27.39 -3.82
N LEU A 71 -3.75 27.07 -3.38
CA LEU A 71 -5.00 27.56 -3.99
C LEU A 71 -5.11 29.09 -3.90
N LYS A 72 -4.65 29.70 -2.81
CA LYS A 72 -4.57 31.15 -2.66
C LYS A 72 -3.68 31.78 -3.73
N LEU A 73 -2.46 31.27 -3.90
CA LEU A 73 -1.52 31.75 -4.92
C LEU A 73 -2.07 31.55 -6.34
N ARG A 74 -2.80 30.45 -6.60
CA ARG A 74 -3.43 30.20 -7.90
C ARG A 74 -4.67 31.08 -8.13
N ALA A 75 -5.41 31.42 -7.08
CA ALA A 75 -6.54 32.34 -7.15
C ALA A 75 -6.10 33.77 -7.49
N GLU A 76 -4.88 34.17 -7.07
CA GLU A 76 -4.17 35.41 -7.45
C GLU A 76 -3.63 35.39 -8.91
N ALA A 77 -3.98 34.37 -9.69
CA ALA A 77 -3.56 34.18 -11.09
C ALA A 77 -2.05 33.95 -11.31
N LEU A 78 -1.31 33.49 -10.30
CA LEU A 78 0.07 33.07 -10.51
C LEU A 78 0.16 31.76 -11.28
N SER A 79 1.20 31.63 -12.10
CA SER A 79 1.52 30.39 -12.80
C SER A 79 1.90 29.28 -11.81
N ARG A 80 1.66 28.00 -12.17
CA ARG A 80 2.08 26.84 -11.36
C ARG A 80 3.56 26.87 -10.95
N PRO A 81 4.53 27.14 -11.86
CA PRO A 81 5.94 27.19 -11.47
C PRO A 81 6.26 28.35 -10.52
N ASP A 82 5.56 29.48 -10.62
CA ASP A 82 5.81 30.62 -9.72
C ASP A 82 5.15 30.42 -8.35
N ALA A 83 3.99 29.76 -8.30
CA ALA A 83 3.38 29.31 -7.05
C ALA A 83 4.27 28.30 -6.31
N ALA A 84 4.88 27.35 -7.03
CA ALA A 84 5.83 26.39 -6.45
C ALA A 84 7.05 27.09 -5.82
N LYS A 85 7.63 28.08 -6.52
CA LYS A 85 8.76 28.88 -6.01
C LYS A 85 8.40 29.63 -4.72
N LYS A 86 7.21 30.26 -4.67
CA LYS A 86 6.74 30.96 -3.46
C LYS A 86 6.52 30.02 -2.26
N LEU A 87 6.13 28.78 -2.52
CA LEU A 87 5.97 27.74 -1.49
C LEU A 87 7.29 27.04 -1.11
N GLY A 88 8.41 27.43 -1.72
CA GLY A 88 9.72 26.83 -1.46
C GLY A 88 9.85 25.39 -1.97
N ILE A 89 9.06 25.01 -2.98
CA ILE A 89 9.05 23.66 -3.56
C ILE A 89 9.47 23.69 -5.03
N THR A 90 9.99 22.57 -5.53
CA THR A 90 10.32 22.43 -6.95
C THR A 90 9.05 22.19 -7.78
N PRO A 91 8.95 22.72 -9.02
CA PRO A 91 7.78 22.50 -9.87
C PRO A 91 7.53 21.01 -10.16
N SER A 92 8.60 20.21 -10.23
CA SER A 92 8.50 18.75 -10.38
C SER A 92 7.84 18.09 -9.16
N SER A 93 8.20 18.49 -7.94
CA SER A 93 7.59 17.97 -6.71
C SER A 93 6.13 18.41 -6.55
N LEU A 94 5.79 19.61 -7.02
CA LEU A 94 4.41 20.09 -7.04
C LEU A 94 3.53 19.15 -7.87
N ASN A 95 3.94 18.83 -9.10
CA ASN A 95 3.17 17.98 -10.01
C ASN A 95 3.17 16.49 -9.62
N ALA A 96 4.30 15.95 -9.16
CA ALA A 96 4.44 14.52 -8.90
C ALA A 96 3.93 14.09 -7.51
N TYR A 97 3.99 14.98 -6.52
CA TYR A 97 3.71 14.63 -5.12
C TYR A 97 2.56 15.44 -4.53
N TRP A 98 2.63 16.78 -4.59
CA TRP A 98 1.66 17.63 -3.87
C TRP A 98 0.29 17.68 -4.52
N LEU A 99 0.22 17.87 -5.84
CA LEU A 99 -1.04 17.90 -6.59
C LEU A 99 -1.82 16.57 -6.46
N PRO A 100 -1.22 15.38 -6.66
CA PRO A 100 -1.90 14.11 -6.39
C PRO A 100 -2.31 13.93 -4.92
N LYS A 101 -1.47 14.37 -3.97
CA LYS A 101 -1.79 14.31 -2.52
C LYS A 101 -2.97 15.18 -2.14
N TRP A 102 -3.24 16.26 -2.88
CA TRP A 102 -4.40 17.13 -2.71
C TRP A 102 -5.59 16.74 -3.60
N ASP A 103 -5.45 15.64 -4.34
CA ASP A 103 -6.37 15.08 -5.32
C ASP A 103 -6.65 15.97 -6.55
N ILE A 104 -5.70 16.85 -6.88
CA ILE A 104 -5.75 17.72 -8.06
C ILE A 104 -4.92 17.08 -9.18
N ARG A 105 -5.50 16.14 -9.93
CA ARG A 105 -4.75 15.37 -10.95
C ARG A 105 -4.77 16.00 -12.35
N SER A 106 -5.70 16.93 -12.62
CA SER A 106 -5.87 17.57 -13.93
C SER A 106 -5.94 19.09 -13.83
N VAL A 107 -5.77 19.77 -14.97
CA VAL A 107 -5.93 21.23 -15.07
C VAL A 107 -7.37 21.64 -14.77
N GLU A 108 -8.34 20.87 -15.23
CA GLU A 108 -9.77 21.10 -14.99
C GLU A 108 -10.15 20.94 -13.51
N ALA A 109 -9.62 19.91 -12.84
CA ALA A 109 -9.84 19.72 -11.40
C ALA A 109 -9.25 20.89 -10.58
N GLU A 110 -8.11 21.42 -11.02
CA GLU A 110 -7.50 22.59 -10.39
C GLU A 110 -8.38 23.84 -10.54
N GLU A 111 -8.96 24.08 -11.71
CA GLU A 111 -9.84 25.21 -11.94
C GLU A 111 -11.13 25.13 -11.13
N VAL A 112 -11.71 23.93 -10.98
CA VAL A 112 -12.88 23.69 -10.13
C VAL A 112 -12.56 23.99 -8.66
N GLU A 113 -11.40 23.56 -8.17
CA GLU A 113 -11.00 23.87 -6.79
C GLU A 113 -10.65 25.34 -6.59
N ILE A 114 -10.04 26.02 -7.57
CA ILE A 114 -9.80 27.46 -7.52
C ILE A 114 -11.14 28.22 -7.49
N ALA A 115 -12.13 27.78 -8.26
CA ALA A 115 -13.48 28.36 -8.25
C ALA A 115 -14.16 28.19 -6.89
N ARG A 116 -14.15 26.97 -6.33
CA ARG A 116 -14.66 26.68 -4.98
C ARG A 116 -13.94 27.49 -3.91
N TYR A 117 -12.62 27.64 -4.02
CA TYR A 117 -11.83 28.46 -3.10
C TYR A 117 -12.22 29.94 -3.19
N LYS A 118 -12.36 30.49 -4.40
CA LYS A 118 -12.83 31.87 -4.61
C LYS A 118 -14.24 32.10 -4.07
N GLU A 119 -15.13 31.11 -4.20
CA GLU A 119 -16.47 31.15 -3.61
C GLU A 119 -16.42 31.15 -2.08
N SER A 120 -15.59 30.29 -1.47
CA SER A 120 -15.40 30.25 -0.01
C SER A 120 -14.80 31.54 0.57
N VAL A 121 -13.84 32.16 -0.13
CA VAL A 121 -13.23 33.44 0.30
C VAL A 121 -14.17 34.62 0.08
N LYS A 122 -15.03 34.57 -0.95
CA LYS A 122 -16.03 35.60 -1.20
C LYS A 122 -17.24 35.49 -0.27
N ALA A 123 -17.51 34.29 0.28
CA ALA A 123 -18.56 34.06 1.27
C ALA A 123 -18.23 34.61 2.66
N GLU A 124 -16.97 34.96 2.94
CA GLU A 124 -16.59 35.66 4.17
C GLU A 124 -16.20 37.12 3.88
N PRO A 125 -17.15 38.06 4.05
CA PRO A 125 -16.78 39.27 4.76
C PRO A 125 -17.84 39.71 5.79
N LYS A 126 -17.34 39.80 7.03
CA LYS A 126 -17.79 40.60 8.19
C LYS A 126 -18.90 40.09 9.12
N ASP A 127 -18.45 40.01 10.38
CA ASP A 127 -19.14 40.16 11.65
C ASP A 127 -19.72 38.89 12.32
N GLU A 128 -18.92 38.31 13.22
CA GLU A 128 -19.41 37.66 14.44
C GLU A 128 -20.12 38.71 15.33
N PRO A 129 -21.21 38.33 16.03
CA PRO A 129 -21.05 37.71 17.36
C PRO A 129 -21.93 36.45 17.60
N GLU A 130 -21.39 35.53 18.42
CA GLU A 130 -22.03 34.35 19.05
C GLU A 130 -23.31 34.67 19.88
N PRO A 131 -24.06 33.68 20.43
CA PRO A 131 -24.37 32.30 20.01
C PRO A 131 -25.90 31.99 20.08
N ALA A 132 -26.42 31.10 19.23
CA ALA A 132 -27.69 30.40 19.50
C ALA A 132 -27.78 29.07 18.72
N ALA A 133 -27.58 27.95 19.42
CA ALA A 133 -28.24 26.70 19.07
C ALA A 133 -29.74 26.79 19.47
N PRO A 134 -30.67 25.88 19.07
CA PRO A 134 -30.52 24.67 18.26
C PRO A 134 -31.61 24.47 17.17
N ALA A 135 -31.40 23.54 16.23
CA ALA A 135 -32.35 22.46 15.88
C ALA A 135 -31.87 21.66 14.65
N GLN A 136 -31.80 20.35 14.84
CA GLN A 136 -31.25 19.31 13.97
C GLN A 136 -32.16 18.98 12.78
N VAL A 137 -31.57 18.51 11.66
CA VAL A 137 -32.11 17.39 10.87
C VAL A 137 -30.96 16.50 10.36
N ALA A 138 -30.92 15.28 10.90
CA ALA A 138 -30.49 13.97 10.37
C ALA A 138 -29.54 13.91 9.14
N GLU A 139 -28.32 13.40 9.26
CA GLU A 139 -27.95 11.96 9.34
C GLU A 139 -27.88 11.28 7.95
N VAL A 140 -26.68 11.29 7.37
CA VAL A 140 -26.08 10.07 6.80
C VAL A 140 -24.63 10.06 7.28
N ALA A 141 -24.46 9.50 8.47
CA ALA A 141 -23.16 9.02 8.92
C ALA A 141 -22.75 7.89 7.98
N ALA A 142 -21.82 8.16 7.07
CA ALA A 142 -20.96 7.10 6.57
C ALA A 142 -20.08 6.70 7.75
N ASP A 143 -20.46 5.60 8.38
CA ASP A 143 -19.74 4.88 9.43
C ASP A 143 -18.26 4.75 9.05
N ILE A 144 -17.45 5.72 9.48
CA ILE A 144 -16.03 5.47 9.68
C ILE A 144 -15.97 4.81 11.04
N THR A 145 -16.27 3.51 11.08
CA THR A 145 -15.94 2.72 12.26
C THR A 145 -14.43 2.91 12.48
N PRO A 146 -13.99 3.43 13.64
CA PRO A 146 -12.60 3.34 14.00
C PRO A 146 -12.26 1.85 14.02
N VAL A 147 -11.21 1.46 13.30
CA VAL A 147 -10.69 0.10 13.25
C VAL A 147 -10.47 -0.38 14.69
N THR A 148 -11.46 -1.13 15.20
CA THR A 148 -11.34 -1.91 16.42
C THR A 148 -10.28 -2.96 16.13
N GLN A 149 -9.06 -2.80 16.65
CA GLN A 149 -8.10 -3.90 16.66
C GLN A 149 -8.67 -5.02 17.56
N PRO A 150 -9.02 -6.20 17.05
CA PRO A 150 -9.30 -7.34 17.89
C PRO A 150 -7.98 -8.02 18.24
N GLU A 151 -7.75 -8.13 19.54
CA GLU A 151 -7.01 -9.17 20.29
C GLU A 151 -5.82 -9.88 19.63
N ASP A 152 -4.65 -9.70 20.26
CA ASP A 152 -3.43 -10.52 20.34
C ASP A 152 -3.42 -11.84 19.54
N GLY A 153 -3.42 -11.73 18.22
CA GLY A 153 -3.11 -12.77 17.26
C GLY A 153 -2.26 -12.21 16.11
N PRO A 154 -1.59 -13.05 15.30
CA PRO A 154 -0.88 -12.57 14.12
C PRO A 154 -1.88 -11.87 13.18
N TYR A 155 -1.76 -10.54 13.06
CA TYR A 155 -2.66 -9.71 12.25
C TYR A 155 -2.73 -10.27 10.82
N LYS A 156 -3.94 -10.60 10.37
CA LYS A 156 -4.26 -10.99 9.00
C LYS A 156 -4.96 -9.82 8.31
N PRO A 157 -4.46 -9.35 7.16
CA PRO A 157 -5.13 -8.31 6.39
C PRO A 157 -6.48 -8.82 5.91
N VAL A 158 -7.42 -7.88 5.80
CA VAL A 158 -8.74 -8.12 5.23
C VAL A 158 -8.72 -7.65 3.77
N LEU A 159 -9.11 -8.53 2.85
CA LEU A 159 -9.18 -8.26 1.42
C LEU A 159 -10.62 -8.32 0.95
N THR A 160 -10.95 -7.58 -0.09
CA THR A 160 -12.21 -7.73 -0.81
C THR A 160 -12.23 -9.02 -1.62
N LYS A 161 -13.42 -9.50 -1.97
CA LYS A 161 -13.57 -10.68 -2.85
C LYS A 161 -12.88 -10.51 -4.21
N ALA A 162 -12.97 -9.31 -4.79
CA ALA A 162 -12.31 -9.02 -6.07
C ALA A 162 -10.79 -9.13 -5.96
N GLU A 163 -10.19 -8.65 -4.86
CA GLU A 163 -8.75 -8.78 -4.61
C GLU A 163 -8.34 -10.24 -4.35
N ASP A 164 -9.15 -11.02 -3.64
CA ASP A 164 -8.91 -12.45 -3.44
C ASP A 164 -8.91 -13.22 -4.77
N GLU A 165 -9.93 -12.98 -5.61
CA GLU A 165 -10.03 -13.60 -6.93
C GLU A 165 -8.86 -13.20 -7.83
N ALA A 166 -8.43 -11.94 -7.77
CA ALA A 166 -7.27 -11.44 -8.50
C ALA A 166 -5.96 -12.12 -8.07
N ILE A 167 -5.72 -12.25 -6.76
CA ILE A 167 -4.55 -12.95 -6.21
C ILE A 167 -4.57 -14.41 -6.63
N LYS A 168 -5.72 -15.09 -6.48
CA LYS A 168 -5.87 -16.50 -6.89
C LYS A 168 -5.62 -16.69 -8.38
N TRP A 169 -6.16 -15.80 -9.21
CA TRP A 169 -5.96 -15.85 -10.66
C TRP A 169 -4.48 -15.69 -11.02
N LEU A 170 -3.80 -14.66 -10.51
CA LEU A 170 -2.37 -14.45 -10.77
C LEU A 170 -1.50 -15.61 -10.27
N LEU A 171 -1.83 -16.20 -9.11
CA LEU A 171 -1.10 -17.33 -8.56
C LEU A 171 -1.25 -18.64 -9.36
N THR A 172 -2.11 -18.68 -10.39
CA THR A 172 -2.15 -19.82 -11.33
C THR A 172 -0.94 -19.85 -12.27
N GLU A 173 -0.43 -18.67 -12.64
CA GLU A 173 0.67 -18.51 -13.60
C GLU A 173 1.95 -17.97 -12.95
N TRP A 174 1.82 -17.25 -11.83
CA TRP A 174 2.92 -16.55 -11.15
C TRP A 174 3.18 -17.16 -9.77
N ASP A 175 4.46 -17.20 -9.39
CA ASP A 175 4.81 -17.48 -8.00
C ASP A 175 4.67 -16.21 -7.14
N LYS A 176 4.56 -16.40 -5.82
CA LYS A 176 4.35 -15.31 -4.86
C LYS A 176 5.41 -14.21 -4.95
N GLN A 177 6.67 -14.56 -5.25
CA GLN A 177 7.75 -13.58 -5.31
C GLN A 177 7.67 -12.75 -6.59
N SER A 178 7.42 -13.37 -7.74
CA SER A 178 7.26 -12.65 -9.01
C SER A 178 6.04 -11.73 -8.97
N LEU A 179 4.92 -12.21 -8.41
CA LEU A 179 3.72 -11.38 -8.23
C LEU A 179 4.01 -10.13 -7.41
N LEU A 180 4.72 -10.29 -6.27
CA LEU A 180 5.11 -9.16 -5.43
C LEU A 180 6.06 -8.20 -6.16
N HIS A 181 7.02 -8.74 -6.91
CA HIS A 181 8.00 -7.94 -7.65
C HIS A 181 7.33 -7.08 -8.72
N GLU A 182 6.42 -7.67 -9.49
CA GLU A 182 5.67 -6.98 -10.54
C GLU A 182 4.77 -5.91 -9.95
N HIS A 183 4.04 -6.25 -8.88
CA HIS A 183 3.19 -5.28 -8.21
C HIS A 183 3.99 -4.13 -7.59
N ALA A 184 5.22 -4.39 -7.11
CA ALA A 184 6.10 -3.35 -6.62
C ALA A 184 6.64 -2.45 -7.73
N ALA A 185 6.85 -3.00 -8.94
CA ALA A 185 7.29 -2.24 -10.11
C ALA A 185 6.16 -1.36 -10.67
N ALA A 186 4.93 -1.90 -10.72
CA ALA A 186 3.77 -1.20 -11.23
C ALA A 186 2.51 -1.47 -10.38
N PRO A 187 2.32 -0.75 -9.25
CA PRO A 187 1.18 -0.96 -8.35
C PRO A 187 -0.20 -0.70 -8.98
N ASN A 188 -0.23 0.06 -10.08
CA ASN A 188 -1.42 0.37 -10.87
C ASN A 188 -1.28 -0.13 -12.32
N GLY A 189 -0.38 -1.08 -12.57
CA GLY A 189 -0.03 -1.55 -13.90
C GLY A 189 -0.86 -2.74 -14.38
N TRP A 190 -1.78 -3.26 -13.56
CA TRP A 190 -2.58 -4.41 -13.94
C TRP A 190 -3.60 -4.02 -15.01
N GLN A 191 -3.77 -4.90 -15.99
CA GLN A 191 -4.57 -4.63 -17.17
C GLN A 191 -6.06 -4.42 -16.80
N ILE A 192 -6.59 -3.27 -17.21
CA ILE A 192 -8.01 -2.92 -17.06
C ILE A 192 -8.86 -3.94 -17.84
N GLY A 193 -9.95 -4.40 -17.23
CA GLY A 193 -10.84 -5.44 -17.75
C GLY A 193 -10.39 -6.87 -17.46
N THR A 194 -9.35 -7.06 -16.66
CA THR A 194 -8.92 -8.38 -16.17
C THR A 194 -9.18 -8.52 -14.68
N GLN A 195 -9.18 -9.75 -14.15
CA GLN A 195 -9.30 -9.98 -12.71
C GLN A 195 -8.18 -9.29 -11.91
N ALA A 196 -6.98 -9.17 -12.50
CA ALA A 196 -5.86 -8.48 -11.87
C ALA A 196 -6.08 -6.97 -11.64
N GLU A 197 -7.06 -6.36 -12.33
CA GLU A 197 -7.40 -4.94 -12.14
C GLU A 197 -7.75 -4.62 -10.68
N ALA A 198 -8.35 -5.56 -9.96
CA ALA A 198 -8.72 -5.37 -8.55
C ALA A 198 -7.51 -5.10 -7.63
N LEU A 199 -6.30 -5.43 -8.07
CA LEU A 199 -5.07 -5.13 -7.34
C LEU A 199 -4.52 -3.72 -7.62
N ASN A 200 -5.08 -2.99 -8.60
CA ASN A 200 -4.64 -1.63 -8.88
C ASN A 200 -4.95 -0.72 -7.68
N GLY A 201 -3.90 -0.11 -7.12
CA GLY A 201 -4.01 0.75 -5.95
C GLY A 201 -3.86 0.01 -4.61
N MET A 202 -3.77 -1.33 -4.63
CA MET A 202 -3.38 -2.10 -3.46
C MET A 202 -1.95 -1.70 -3.03
N SER A 203 -1.71 -1.64 -1.73
CA SER A 203 -0.34 -1.40 -1.25
C SER A 203 0.49 -2.68 -1.35
N VAL A 204 1.74 -2.55 -1.81
CA VAL A 204 2.71 -3.66 -1.87
C VAL A 204 2.86 -4.34 -0.50
N TRP A 205 2.78 -3.57 0.58
CA TRP A 205 2.83 -4.09 1.94
C TRP A 205 1.63 -4.99 2.26
N LEU A 206 0.41 -4.55 1.94
CA LEU A 206 -0.81 -5.33 2.17
C LEU A 206 -0.76 -6.65 1.39
N LEU A 207 -0.34 -6.59 0.13
CA LEU A 207 -0.17 -7.77 -0.71
C LEU A 207 0.90 -8.72 -0.16
N ALA A 208 2.06 -8.21 0.26
CA ALA A 208 3.09 -9.02 0.90
C ALA A 208 2.55 -9.73 2.14
N GLN A 209 1.82 -9.00 2.97
CA GLN A 209 1.26 -9.53 4.19
C GLN A 209 0.21 -10.61 3.92
N ALA A 210 -0.66 -10.40 2.94
CA ALA A 210 -1.64 -11.38 2.48
C ALA A 210 -0.96 -12.67 1.98
N LEU A 211 0.11 -12.56 1.18
CA LEU A 211 0.81 -13.71 0.61
C LEU A 211 1.63 -14.51 1.63
N ILE A 212 2.16 -13.86 2.67
CA ILE A 212 3.00 -14.46 3.72
C ILE A 212 2.15 -15.00 4.87
N SER A 213 1.25 -14.18 5.42
CA SER A 213 0.52 -14.46 6.66
C SER A 213 -0.89 -15.02 6.42
N GLY A 214 -1.32 -15.04 5.15
CA GLY A 214 -2.72 -15.27 4.78
C GLY A 214 -3.57 -14.02 5.01
N TYR A 215 -4.84 -14.08 4.62
CA TYR A 215 -5.80 -12.97 4.71
C TYR A 215 -7.21 -13.51 4.97
N THR A 216 -8.12 -12.61 5.35
CA THR A 216 -9.56 -12.88 5.44
C THR A 216 -10.28 -12.11 4.34
N VAL A 217 -11.32 -12.70 3.75
CA VAL A 217 -12.11 -12.04 2.70
C VAL A 217 -13.32 -11.36 3.33
N GLU A 218 -13.44 -10.06 3.15
CA GLU A 218 -14.65 -9.32 3.43
C GLU A 218 -15.67 -9.62 2.33
N LEU A 219 -16.72 -10.34 2.71
CA LEU A 219 -17.87 -10.60 1.86
C LEU A 219 -18.96 -9.59 2.21
N THR A 220 -19.56 -9.00 1.19
CA THR A 220 -20.80 -8.23 1.41
C THR A 220 -21.90 -9.17 1.94
N PRO A 221 -22.92 -8.65 2.66
CA PRO A 221 -24.03 -9.47 3.14
C PRO A 221 -24.70 -10.28 2.02
N GLY A 222 -24.79 -9.72 0.81
CA GLY A 222 -25.30 -10.42 -0.37
C GLY A 222 -24.40 -11.58 -0.81
N GLU A 223 -23.09 -11.38 -0.90
CA GLU A 223 -22.14 -12.42 -1.30
C GLU A 223 -22.03 -13.55 -0.28
N ASN A 224 -22.02 -13.21 1.00
CA ASN A 224 -22.05 -14.20 2.08
C ASN A 224 -23.32 -15.07 1.97
N LEU A 225 -24.47 -14.44 1.70
CA LEU A 225 -25.74 -15.13 1.54
C LEU A 225 -25.79 -16.00 0.27
N ILE A 226 -25.06 -15.64 -0.80
CA ILE A 226 -24.84 -16.49 -1.98
C ILE A 226 -23.97 -17.71 -1.63
N GLU A 227 -22.88 -17.53 -0.88
CA GLU A 227 -22.01 -18.64 -0.46
C GLU A 227 -22.75 -19.63 0.42
N MET A 228 -23.46 -19.12 1.44
CA MET A 228 -24.32 -19.95 2.28
C MET A 228 -25.40 -20.65 1.43
N PHE A 229 -25.95 -19.96 0.42
CA PHE A 229 -26.94 -20.56 -0.48
C PHE A 229 -26.35 -21.71 -1.29
N ALA A 230 -25.16 -21.53 -1.87
CA ALA A 230 -24.44 -22.56 -2.61
C ALA A 230 -24.05 -23.75 -1.72
N GLU A 231 -23.60 -23.49 -0.50
CA GLU A 231 -23.24 -24.53 0.47
C GLU A 231 -24.48 -25.31 0.92
N SER A 232 -25.60 -24.63 1.16
CA SER A 232 -26.85 -25.29 1.52
C SER A 232 -27.26 -26.31 0.45
N ARG A 233 -27.00 -26.07 -0.84
CA ARG A 233 -27.32 -26.99 -1.94
C ARG A 233 -26.57 -28.33 -1.86
N LYS A 234 -25.42 -28.37 -1.19
CA LYS A 234 -24.64 -29.60 -0.98
C LYS A 234 -25.33 -30.58 -0.02
N VAL A 235 -26.19 -30.07 0.87
CA VAL A 235 -26.91 -30.87 1.86
C VAL A 235 -28.38 -30.99 1.44
N VAL A 236 -28.79 -32.19 1.02
CA VAL A 236 -30.19 -32.47 0.68
C VAL A 236 -30.98 -32.64 1.99
N SER A 237 -31.74 -31.61 2.36
CA SER A 237 -32.62 -31.61 3.52
C SER A 237 -33.83 -30.74 3.24
N ASP A 238 -35.01 -31.19 3.63
CA ASP A 238 -36.26 -30.44 3.47
C ASP A 238 -36.29 -29.17 4.33
N TYR A 239 -35.61 -29.20 5.49
CA TYR A 239 -35.39 -28.01 6.31
C TYR A 239 -34.62 -26.92 5.55
N ASN A 240 -33.67 -27.32 4.70
CA ASN A 240 -32.88 -26.39 3.89
C ASN A 240 -33.70 -25.80 2.73
N GLN A 241 -34.82 -26.41 2.32
CA GLN A 241 -35.65 -25.84 1.24
C GLN A 241 -36.31 -24.52 1.67
N GLY A 242 -36.85 -24.46 2.89
CA GLY A 242 -37.44 -23.24 3.44
C GLY A 242 -36.41 -22.12 3.62
N TRP A 243 -35.24 -22.46 4.16
CA TRP A 243 -34.13 -21.52 4.28
C TRP A 243 -33.65 -21.01 2.91
N ARG A 244 -33.52 -21.90 1.90
CA ARG A 244 -33.16 -21.52 0.52
C ARG A 244 -34.18 -20.59 -0.12
N ALA A 245 -35.47 -20.78 0.13
CA ALA A 245 -36.51 -19.90 -0.38
C ALA A 245 -36.39 -18.49 0.24
N GLY A 246 -36.19 -18.41 1.56
CA GLY A 246 -35.92 -17.14 2.25
C GLY A 246 -34.65 -16.44 1.76
N ALA A 247 -33.57 -17.21 1.56
CA ALA A 247 -32.32 -16.70 1.01
C ALA A 247 -32.48 -16.13 -0.40
N ARG A 248 -33.26 -16.79 -1.29
CA ARG A 248 -33.57 -16.25 -2.62
C ARG A 248 -34.34 -14.92 -2.54
N SER A 249 -35.34 -14.83 -1.67
CA SER A 249 -36.10 -13.59 -1.48
C SER A 249 -35.19 -12.45 -1.01
N ALA A 250 -34.28 -12.73 -0.09
CA ALA A 250 -33.29 -11.75 0.36
C ALA A 250 -32.36 -11.30 -0.77
N LEU A 251 -31.82 -12.22 -1.58
CA LEU A 251 -30.95 -11.87 -2.72
C LEU A 251 -31.68 -11.05 -3.79
N LYS A 252 -32.98 -11.32 -4.00
CA LYS A 252 -33.82 -10.52 -4.89
C LYS A 252 -33.99 -9.09 -4.39
N ILE A 253 -34.11 -8.88 -3.07
CA ILE A 253 -34.14 -7.54 -2.46
C ILE A 253 -32.81 -6.81 -2.69
N PHE A 254 -31.68 -7.53 -2.63
CA PHE A 254 -30.36 -6.99 -2.96
C PHE A 254 -30.13 -6.78 -4.47
N GLY A 255 -31.10 -7.08 -5.33
CA GLY A 255 -30.99 -6.92 -6.79
C GLY A 255 -30.10 -7.98 -7.46
N ILE A 256 -29.72 -9.04 -6.74
CA ILE A 256 -28.88 -10.12 -7.26
C ILE A 256 -29.78 -11.25 -7.75
N LEU A 257 -29.82 -11.45 -9.06
CA LEU A 257 -30.52 -12.57 -9.70
C LEU A 257 -29.58 -13.77 -9.80
N ILE A 258 -29.90 -14.86 -9.10
CA ILE A 258 -29.20 -16.14 -9.30
C ILE A 258 -29.82 -16.82 -10.52
N ASP A 259 -29.08 -16.86 -11.63
CA ASP A 259 -29.48 -17.59 -12.83
C ASP A 259 -29.55 -19.10 -12.56
N GLY A 260 -30.63 -19.72 -13.04
CA GLY A 260 -30.90 -21.15 -12.90
C GLY A 260 -32.16 -21.52 -12.11
N LEU A 261 -33.04 -20.56 -11.85
CA LEU A 261 -34.39 -20.79 -11.32
C LEU A 261 -35.38 -19.90 -12.09
N VAL A 262 -35.68 -20.33 -13.31
CA VAL A 262 -36.97 -20.05 -13.93
C VAL A 262 -38.03 -20.65 -13.00
N GLU A 263 -39.08 -19.87 -12.68
CA GLU A 263 -40.27 -20.37 -11.98
C GLU A 263 -40.87 -21.61 -12.66
#